data_AF-A0A843K752-F1
#
_entry.id   AF-A0A843K752-F1
#
_cell.length_a   1.000
_cell.length_b   1.000
_cell.length_c   1.000
_cell.angle_alpha   90.00
_cell.angle_beta   90.00
_cell.angle_gamma   90.00
#
_symmetry.space_group_name_H-M   'P 1'
#
loop_
_entity.id
_entity.type
_entity.pdbx_description
1 polymer ?
#
loop_
_entity_poly.entity_id
_entity_poly.type
_entity_poly.pdbx_seq_one_letter_code
_entity_poly.pdbx_strand_id
1 'polypeptide(L)' 'MTEEVVGQRYDPEKNQLPYGGAVDINGNIVWVVTKEEALATRERIKNAFHKK' A
#
# COMPACT_ATOMS: atom_id res chain seq x y z
N MET A 1 11.11 -7.71 2.08
CA MET A 1 9.94 -7.35 2.90
C MET A 1 8.68 -7.18 2.07
N THR A 2 8.60 -6.25 1.10
CA THR A 2 7.36 -6.02 0.31
C THR A 2 7.03 -7.10 -0.72
N GLU A 3 8.03 -7.74 -1.32
CA GLU A 3 7.80 -8.84 -2.28
C GLU A 3 7.43 -10.17 -1.60
N GLU A 4 7.69 -10.32 -0.30
CA GLU A 4 7.51 -11.58 0.43
C GLU A 4 6.03 -11.88 0.78
N VAL A 5 5.17 -10.85 0.76
CA VAL A 5 3.75 -10.98 1.12
C VAL A 5 2.82 -11.07 -0.09
N VAL A 6 3.31 -10.80 -1.31
CA VAL A 6 2.51 -10.96 -2.53
C VAL A 6 2.18 -12.44 -2.73
N GLY A 7 0.92 -12.73 -2.97
CA GLY A 7 0.37 -14.10 -3.04
C GLY A 7 -0.10 -14.67 -1.70
N GLN A 8 0.23 -14.03 -0.57
CA GLN A 8 -0.35 -14.43 0.72
C GLN A 8 -1.79 -13.92 0.85
N ARG A 9 -2.61 -14.66 1.60
CA ARG A 9 -3.92 -14.16 2.01
C ARG A 9 -3.76 -13.03 3.03
N TYR A 10 -4.51 -11.95 2.84
CA TYR A 10 -4.49 -10.80 3.74
C TYR A 10 -4.96 -11.21 5.14
N ASP A 11 -4.20 -10.79 6.13
CA ASP A 11 -4.39 -11.02 7.55
C ASP A 11 -4.26 -9.68 8.30
N PRO A 12 -5.37 -9.16 8.86
CA PRO A 12 -5.38 -7.86 9.54
C PRO A 12 -4.50 -7.83 10.80
N GLU A 13 -4.21 -8.99 11.41
CA GLU A 13 -3.39 -9.06 12.62
C GLU A 13 -1.88 -8.99 12.31
N LYS A 14 -1.48 -9.27 11.05
CA LYS A 14 -0.07 -9.38 10.65
C LYS A 14 0.55 -8.10 10.11
N ASN A 15 -0.21 -6.99 10.04
CA ASN A 15 0.24 -5.71 9.49
C ASN A 15 0.96 -5.85 8.12
N GLN A 16 0.46 -6.73 7.25
CA GLN A 16 1.12 -7.08 5.97
C GLN A 16 1.15 -5.90 4.97
N LEU A 17 0.24 -4.93 5.11
CA LEU A 17 0.08 -3.79 4.21
C LEU A 17 0.21 -2.45 4.97
N PRO A 18 1.37 -2.16 5.59
CA PRO A 18 1.52 -1.02 6.49
C PRO A 18 1.35 0.35 5.81
N TYR A 19 1.54 0.40 4.48
CA TYR A 19 1.35 1.61 3.67
C TYR A 19 0.20 1.48 2.65
N GLY A 20 -0.57 0.39 2.74
CA GLY A 20 -1.62 0.04 1.78
C GLY A 20 -1.18 -0.98 0.72
N GLY A 21 -2.13 -1.35 -0.13
CA GLY A 21 -1.94 -2.35 -1.18
C GLY A 21 -3.28 -2.69 -1.84
N ALA A 22 -3.27 -3.74 -2.66
CA ALA A 22 -4.46 -4.29 -3.27
C ALA A 22 -4.54 -5.80 -3.05
N VAL A 23 -5.77 -6.30 -2.90
CA VAL A 23 -6.09 -7.72 -2.81
C VAL A 23 -6.99 -8.13 -3.97
N ASP A 24 -6.92 -9.38 -4.39
CA ASP A 24 -7.87 -9.97 -5.33
C ASP A 24 -9.23 -10.28 -4.66
N ILE A 25 -10.19 -10.77 -5.44
CA ILE A 25 -11.53 -11.14 -4.95
C ILE A 25 -11.50 -12.27 -3.90
N ASN A 26 -10.42 -13.05 -3.85
CA ASN A 26 -10.23 -14.12 -2.89
C ASN A 26 -9.51 -13.63 -1.63
N GLY A 27 -9.07 -12.38 -1.58
CA GLY A 27 -8.33 -11.78 -0.47
C GLY A 27 -6.81 -12.05 -0.51
N ASN A 28 -6.26 -12.47 -1.65
CA ASN A 28 -4.81 -12.62 -1.82
C ASN A 28 -4.19 -11.27 -2.17
N ILE A 29 -3.08 -10.94 -1.54
CA ILE A 29 -2.33 -9.72 -1.81
C ILE A 29 -1.71 -9.80 -3.19
N VAL A 30 -2.05 -8.84 -4.07
CA VAL A 30 -1.51 -8.76 -5.44
C VAL A 30 -0.58 -7.57 -5.64
N TRP A 31 -0.66 -6.57 -4.75
CA TRP A 31 0.18 -5.39 -4.79
C TRP A 31 0.36 -4.81 -3.40
N VAL A 32 1.56 -4.32 -3.11
CA VAL A 32 1.92 -3.70 -1.83
C VAL A 32 2.52 -2.33 -2.12
N VAL A 33 2.01 -1.31 -1.44
CA VAL A 33 2.55 0.04 -1.55
C VAL A 33 3.82 0.11 -0.71
N THR A 34 4.92 0.55 -1.32
CA THR A 34 6.17 0.81 -0.61
C THR A 34 6.09 2.11 0.17
N LYS A 35 6.98 2.28 1.15
CA LYS A 35 7.07 3.52 1.94
C LYS A 35 7.33 4.73 1.03
N GLU A 36 8.19 4.54 0.04
CA GLU A 36 8.62 5.56 -0.92
C GLU A 36 7.46 6.00 -1.81
N GLU A 37 6.67 5.06 -2.33
CA GLU A 37 5.47 5.36 -3.13
C GLU A 37 4.40 6.09 -2.30
N ALA A 38 4.20 5.68 -1.04
CA ALA A 38 3.27 6.36 -0.14
C ALA A 38 3.71 7.81 0.12
N LEU A 39 5.00 8.05 0.34
CA LEU A 39 5.54 9.40 0.54
C LEU A 39 5.41 10.26 -0.73
N ALA A 40 5.79 9.71 -1.89
CA ALA A 40 5.66 10.40 -3.17
C ALA A 40 4.20 10.76 -3.49
N THR A 41 3.26 9.85 -3.20
CA THR A 41 1.82 10.09 -3.36
C THR A 41 1.35 11.20 -2.42
N ARG A 42 1.79 11.18 -1.15
CA ARG A 42 1.47 12.25 -0.19
C ARG A 42 1.95 13.62 -0.67
N GLU A 43 3.16 13.71 -1.20
CA GLU A 43 3.71 14.97 -1.73
C GLU A 43 2.95 15.46 -2.96
N ARG A 44 2.58 14.55 -3.89
CA ARG A 44 1.74 14.88 -5.03
C ARG A 44 0.37 15.43 -4.60
N ILE A 45 -0.29 14.78 -3.64
CA ILE A 45 -1.57 15.25 -3.09
C ILE A 45 -1.40 16.62 -2.42
N LYS A 46 -0.34 16.81 -1.62
CA LYS A 46 -0.06 18.11 -1.01
C LYS A 46 0.09 19.20 -2.07
N ASN A 47 0.88 18.97 -3.12
CA ASN A 47 1.09 19.94 -4.19
C ASN A 47 -0.17 20.21 -5.00
N ALA A 48 -1.02 19.21 -5.21
CA ALA A 48 -2.25 19.34 -5.98
C ALA A 48 -3.36 20.07 -5.21
N PHE A 49 -3.45 19.88 -3.89
CA PHE A 49 -4.61 20.31 -3.11
C PHE A 49 -4.33 21.32 -1.99
N HIS A 50 -3.07 21.54 -1.59
CA HIS A 50 -2.75 22.73 -0.78
C HIS A 50 -2.77 23.96 -1.70
N LYS A 51 -3.96 24.57 -1.84
CA LYS A 51 -4.08 25.96 -2.26
C LYS A 51 -3.36 26.84 -1.23
N LYS A 52 -2.46 27.69 -1.73
CA LYS A 52 -1.81 28.76 -0.98
C LYS A 52 -2.83 29.77 -0.45
#